data_AF-A4A0A7-F1
#
_entry.id   AF-A4A0A7-F1
#
_cell.length_a   1.000
_cell.length_b   1.000
_cell.length_c   1.000
_cell.angle_alpha   90.00
_cell.angle_beta   90.00
_cell.angle_gamma   90.00
#
_symmetry.space_group_name_H-M   'P 1'
#
loop_
_entity.id
_entity.type
_entity.pdbx_description
1 polymer ?
#
loop_
_entity_poly.entity_id
_entity_poly.type
_entity_poly.pdbx_seq_one_letter_code
_entity_poly.pdbx_strand_id
1 'polypeptide(L)'
;MLFHGREVVLVDGTTVSMADTRANQTAYPQMKSQQPGCGFSLARIVQVFSLATGAATMFAMGPYAGKKTGETSLLRTLLSRFHLQTPRNRYATAA
;
A
#
# COMPACT_ATOMS: atom_id res chain seq x y z
N MET A 1 20.07 7.23 -0.65
CA MET A 1 20.65 7.63 0.65
C MET A 1 20.25 6.59 1.69
N LEU A 2 21.14 6.23 2.62
CA LEU A 2 20.86 5.27 3.69
C LEU A 2 20.99 5.97 5.05
N PHE A 3 20.10 5.66 5.99
CA PHE A 3 20.20 6.12 7.37
C PHE A 3 20.88 5.04 8.21
N HIS A 4 22.07 5.33 8.76
CA HIS A 4 22.91 4.33 9.45
C HIS A 4 23.07 3.01 8.68
N GLY A 5 23.27 3.10 7.36
CA GLY A 5 23.43 1.93 6.49
C GLY A 5 22.14 1.15 6.20
N ARG A 6 20.97 1.68 6.55
CA ARG A 6 19.66 1.06 6.31
C ARG A 6 18.82 1.91 5.36
N GLU A 7 18.04 1.25 4.53
CA GLU A 7 16.98 1.91 3.78
C GLU A 7 15.87 2.31 4.76
N VAL A 8 15.38 3.54 4.62
CA VAL A 8 14.25 4.04 5.39
C VAL A 8 13.11 4.31 4.43
N VAL A 9 11.94 3.81 4.80
CA VAL A 9 10.71 3.94 4.04
C VAL A 9 9.63 4.59 4.88
N LEU A 10 8.79 5.37 4.23
CA LEU A 10 7.53 5.87 4.78
C LEU A 10 6.40 4.96 4.30
N VAL A 11 5.47 4.62 5.18
CA VAL A 11 4.24 3.94 4.80
C VAL A 11 3.08 4.85 5.15
N ASP A 12 2.21 5.09 4.18
CA ASP A 12 1.01 5.87 4.37
C ASP A 12 -0.20 5.20 3.68
N GLY A 13 -1.38 5.47 4.21
CA GLY A 13 -2.64 4.92 3.74
C GLY A 13 -3.62 6.00 3.33
N THR A 14 -4.34 5.77 2.24
CA THR A 14 -5.42 6.66 1.79
C THR A 14 -6.61 5.88 1.27
N THR A 15 -7.76 6.54 1.20
CA THR A 15 -8.98 5.99 0.58
C THR A 15 -9.25 6.72 -0.73
N VAL A 16 -9.56 5.96 -1.77
CA VAL A 16 -9.87 6.49 -3.11
C VAL A 16 -11.27 6.05 -3.54
N SER A 17 -11.91 6.88 -4.35
CA SER A 17 -13.13 6.49 -5.06
C SER A 17 -12.78 5.63 -6.27
N MET A 18 -13.59 4.61 -6.50
CA MET A 18 -13.50 3.72 -7.65
C MET A 18 -14.64 4.03 -8.62
N ALA A 19 -14.44 3.71 -9.90
CA ALA A 19 -15.48 3.84 -10.92
C ALA A 19 -16.77 3.11 -10.50
N ASP A 20 -17.92 3.72 -10.77
CA ASP A 20 -19.21 3.17 -10.41
C ASP A 20 -19.61 2.03 -11.37
N THR A 21 -19.16 0.82 -11.04
CA THR A 21 -19.47 -0.41 -11.78
C THR A 21 -19.95 -1.47 -10.82
N ARG A 22 -20.79 -2.40 -11.30
CA ARG A 22 -21.30 -3.52 -10.49
C ARG A 22 -20.17 -4.36 -9.87
N ALA A 23 -19.09 -4.57 -10.62
CA ALA A 23 -17.91 -5.28 -10.13
C ALA A 23 -17.24 -4.55 -8.96
N ASN A 24 -17.04 -3.23 -9.09
CA ASN A 24 -16.47 -2.42 -8.02
C ASN A 24 -17.39 -2.33 -6.80
N GLN A 25 -18.69 -2.13 -6.98
CA GLN A 25 -19.64 -2.09 -5.86
C GLN A 25 -19.66 -3.41 -5.06
N THR A 26 -19.41 -4.54 -5.72
CA THR A 26 -19.32 -5.85 -5.07
C THR A 26 -18.01 -6.01 -4.29
N ALA A 27 -16.88 -5.57 -4.87
CA ALA A 27 -15.55 -5.76 -4.27
C ALA A 27 -15.18 -4.66 -3.25
N TYR A 28 -15.67 -3.44 -3.43
CA TYR A 28 -15.30 -2.22 -2.73
C TYR A 28 -16.57 -1.53 -2.20
N PRO A 29 -16.98 -1.78 -0.94
CA PRO A 29 -18.24 -1.29 -0.43
C PRO A 29 -18.26 0.25 -0.34
N GLN A 30 -19.45 0.82 -0.51
CA GLN A 30 -19.72 2.24 -0.25
C GLN A 30 -19.61 2.56 1.25
N MET A 31 -19.58 3.85 1.60
CA MET A 31 -19.67 4.28 2.99
C MET A 31 -20.98 3.77 3.62
N LYS A 32 -20.92 3.35 4.89
CA LYS A 32 -22.09 2.81 5.61
C LYS A 32 -23.28 3.78 5.70
N SER A 33 -23.03 5.09 5.60
CA SER A 33 -24.07 6.13 5.62
C SER A 33 -24.79 6.28 4.28
N GLN A 34 -24.30 5.67 3.21
CA GLN A 34 -24.89 5.74 1.88
C GLN A 34 -25.82 4.54 1.64
N GLN A 35 -26.88 4.77 0.87
CA GLN A 35 -27.74 3.68 0.42
C GLN A 35 -27.01 2.82 -0.62
N PRO A 36 -27.28 1.51 -0.69
CA PRO A 36 -26.69 0.65 -1.72
C PRO A 36 -26.93 1.21 -3.12
N GLY A 37 -25.86 1.38 -3.89
CA GLY A 37 -25.91 1.94 -5.24
C GLY A 37 -25.95 3.47 -5.30
N CYS A 38 -25.98 4.17 -4.15
CA CYS A 38 -25.91 5.62 -4.07
C CYS A 38 -24.51 6.03 -3.61
N GLY A 39 -23.70 6.60 -4.52
CA GLY A 39 -22.33 7.04 -4.23
C GLY A 39 -21.23 6.11 -4.74
N PHE A 40 -19.97 6.53 -4.59
CA PHE A 40 -18.84 5.81 -5.16
C PHE A 40 -18.39 4.62 -4.30
N SER A 41 -17.93 3.57 -4.97
CA SER A 41 -17.22 2.46 -4.36
C SER A 41 -15.89 2.95 -3.76
N LEU A 42 -15.48 2.45 -2.60
CA LEU A 42 -14.28 2.93 -1.91
C LEU A 42 -13.22 1.85 -1.72
N ALA A 43 -12.00 2.15 -2.16
CA ALA A 43 -10.82 1.32 -1.95
C ALA A 43 -9.85 2.01 -0.98
N ARG A 44 -9.19 1.23 -0.14
CA ARG A 44 -8.02 1.67 0.63
C ARG A 44 -6.76 1.26 -0.11
N ILE A 45 -5.83 2.20 -0.24
CA ILE A 45 -4.47 1.98 -0.75
C ILE A 45 -3.50 2.21 0.40
N VAL A 46 -2.51 1.33 0.53
CA VAL A 46 -1.32 1.55 1.37
C VAL A 46 -0.12 1.60 0.44
N GLN A 47 0.62 2.70 0.49
CA GLN A 47 1.78 2.94 -0.35
C GLN A 47 3.03 3.04 0.52
N VAL A 48 4.11 2.43 0.02
CA VAL A 48 5.45 2.54 0.60
C VAL A 48 6.27 3.46 -0.29
N PHE A 49 6.90 4.44 0.34
CA PHE A 49 7.74 5.44 -0.29
C PHE A 49 9.17 5.33 0.23
N SER A 50 10.15 5.51 -0.64
CA SER A 50 11.53 5.77 -0.21
C SER A 50 11.58 7.11 0.50
N LEU A 51 11.97 7.14 1.79
CA LEU A 51 12.06 8.39 2.54
C LEU A 51 13.10 9.34 1.94
N ALA A 52 14.14 8.79 1.31
CA ALA A 52 15.22 9.57 0.73
C ALA A 52 14.85 10.30 -0.57
N THR A 53 13.87 9.79 -1.33
CA THR A 53 13.60 10.26 -2.71
C THR A 53 12.12 10.56 -2.97
N GLY A 54 11.22 10.11 -2.10
CA GLY A 54 9.78 10.15 -2.34
C GLY A 54 9.29 9.12 -3.37
N ALA A 55 10.16 8.27 -3.91
CA ALA A 55 9.76 7.28 -4.91
C ALA A 55 8.75 6.27 -4.35
N ALA A 56 7.66 6.03 -5.07
CA ALA A 56 6.67 5.00 -4.78
C ALA A 56 7.22 3.62 -5.14
N THR A 57 7.53 2.79 -4.15
CA THR A 57 8.24 1.51 -4.38
C THR A 57 7.29 0.32 -4.45
N MET A 58 6.26 0.29 -3.61
CA MET A 58 5.27 -0.78 -3.59
C MET A 58 3.97 -0.34 -2.92
N PHE A 59 2.87 -0.97 -3.32
CA PHE A 59 1.57 -0.69 -2.73
C PHE A 59 0.72 -1.94 -2.60
N ALA A 60 -0.28 -1.87 -1.72
CA ALA A 60 -1.36 -2.82 -1.61
C ALA A 60 -2.69 -2.05 -1.65
N MET A 61 -3.72 -2.69 -2.20
CA MET A 61 -5.06 -2.12 -2.28
C MET A 61 -6.09 -3.15 -1.82
N GLY A 62 -7.15 -2.69 -1.17
CA GLY A 62 -8.25 -3.54 -0.76
C GLY A 62 -9.53 -2.74 -0.46
N PRO A 63 -10.61 -3.42 -0.03
CA PRO A 63 -11.85 -2.76 0.37
C PRO A 63 -11.60 -1.75 1.50
N TYR A 64 -12.31 -0.62 1.57
CA TYR A 64 -12.09 0.35 2.66
C TYR A 64 -12.58 -0.17 4.04
N ALA A 65 -13.61 -1.02 4.03
CA ALA A 65 -14.29 -1.54 5.23
C ALA A 65 -14.39 -3.07 5.21
N GLY A 66 -14.52 -3.67 6.39
CA GLY A 66 -14.55 -5.12 6.57
C GLY A 66 -13.44 -5.62 7.51
N LYS A 67 -13.30 -6.94 7.62
CA LYS A 67 -12.20 -7.56 8.38
C LYS A 67 -10.94 -7.64 7.51
N LYS A 68 -9.78 -7.44 8.13
CA LYS A 68 -8.46 -7.50 7.45
C LYS A 68 -8.27 -6.48 6.33
N THR A 69 -8.98 -5.35 6.39
CA THR A 69 -8.92 -4.27 5.39
C THR A 69 -8.24 -3.00 5.89
N GLY A 70 -7.83 -2.95 7.15
CA GLY A 70 -7.08 -1.82 7.72
C GLY A 70 -5.68 -1.70 7.12
N GLU A 71 -5.07 -0.53 7.25
CA GLU A 71 -3.74 -0.23 6.68
C GLU A 71 -2.67 -1.24 7.12
N THR A 72 -2.62 -1.58 8.41
CA THR A 72 -1.68 -2.59 8.93
C THR A 72 -1.92 -3.98 8.32
N SER A 73 -3.18 -4.33 8.01
CA SER A 73 -3.50 -5.60 7.36
C SER A 73 -3.03 -5.64 5.92
N LEU A 74 -3.20 -4.54 5.18
CA LEU A 74 -2.69 -4.40 3.82
C LEU A 74 -1.15 -4.35 3.80
N LEU A 75 -0.51 -3.59 4.69
CA LEU A 75 0.95 -3.55 4.83
C LEU A 75 1.52 -4.94 5.11
N ARG A 76 0.85 -5.76 5.93
CA ARG A 76 1.27 -7.13 6.23
C ARG A 76 1.45 -7.98 4.96
N THR A 77 0.62 -7.75 3.94
CA THR A 77 0.74 -8.47 2.65
C THR A 77 2.01 -8.12 1.88
N LEU A 78 2.63 -6.97 2.18
CA LEU A 78 3.85 -6.49 1.54
C LEU A 78 5.12 -6.83 2.34
N LEU A 79 5.01 -7.33 3.57
CA LEU A 79 6.16 -7.54 4.46
C LEU A 79 7.23 -8.46 3.87
N SER A 80 6.83 -9.49 3.12
CA SER A 80 7.77 -10.41 2.46
C SER A 80 8.63 -9.73 1.39
N ARG A 81 8.22 -8.57 0.87
CA ARG A 81 8.92 -7.86 -0.22
C ARG A 81 10.01 -6.90 0.28
N PHE A 82 9.99 -6.48 1.54
CA PHE A 82 11.00 -5.57 2.10
C PHE A 82 12.41 -6.18 2.13
N HIS A 83 12.53 -7.51 2.12
CA HIS A 83 13.84 -8.19 2.22
C HIS A 83 14.52 -8.43 0.86
N LEU A 84 13.86 -8.11 -0.26
CA LEU A 84 14.37 -8.43 -1.61
C LEU A 84 15.27 -7.33 -2.21
N GLN A 85 15.44 -6.18 -1.56
CA GLN A 85 16.13 -5.02 -2.16
C GLN A 85 17.52 -4.73 -1.60
N THR A 86 18.14 -5.63 -0.84
CA THR A 86 19.54 -5.44 -0.41
C THR A 86 20.50 -6.16 -1.35
N PRO A 87 21.14 -5.49 -2.35
CA PRO A 87 22.41 -5.99 -2.82
C PRO A 87 23.39 -5.86 -1.65
N ARG A 88 23.78 -6.99 -1.04
CA ARG A 88 25.01 -7.06 -0.25
C ARG A 88 26.13 -6.54 -1.15
N ASN A 89 26.64 -5.36 -0.79
CA ASN A 89 27.89 -4.75 -1.24
C ASN A 89 28.58 -5.48 -2.44
N ARG A 90 28.30 -5.06 -3.68
CA ARG A 90 29.02 -5.56 -4.87
C ARG A 90 30.47 -5.07 -4.97
N TYR A 91 30.91 -4.24 -4.02
CA TYR A 91 32.28 -3.68 -3.98
C TYR A 91 33.16 -4.33 -2.90
N ALA A 92 32.72 -5.41 -2.23
CA ALA A 92 33.50 -6.10 -1.19
C ALA A 92 34.49 -7.15 -1.73
N THR A 93 34.75 -7.21 -3.04
CA THR A 93 35.64 -8.24 -3.65
C THR A 93 36.61 -7.65 -4.67
N ALA A 94 37.22 -6.52 -4.32
CA ALA A 94 38.38 -5.98 -5.03
C ALA A 94 39.46 -5.62 -4.00
N ALA A 95 40.13 -6.64 -3.47
CA ALA A 95 41.40 -6.57 -2.77
C ALA A 95 42.16 -7.85 -3.06
#